data_AF-A0A3B9C2P1-F1
#
_entry.id   AF-A0A3B9C2P1-F1
#
_cell.length_a   1.000
_cell.length_b   1.000
_cell.length_c   1.000
_cell.angle_alpha   90.00
_cell.angle_beta   90.00
_cell.angle_gamma   90.00
#
_symmetry.space_group_name_H-M   'P 1'
#
loop_
_entity.id
_entity.type
_entity.pdbx_description
1 polymer ?
#
loop_
_entity_poly.entity_id
_entity_poly.type
_entity_poly.pdbx_seq_one_letter_code
_entity_poly.pdbx_strand_id
1 'polypeptide(L)'
;MMDSLGFKTSSASTRKFSQIQEVIQYVEQFEAHRDDLPYEIDGMVIKVNSLALQEQIGQTSHHPRWAMAFKFKARQARSILLGVEYQVGRTGSITPVAKIEPVSVSGVTISSLSLFNEEVVREKQLKIGDTVLIERAGDVIPYVVKSFPELRQGHEPEIVFPTHCPVCHESLYKPESEAVWRCTNLNCEAQVIERMIHFTSKDAMDIRGLGDSLVRRFYEAGFLNNIVGIYHLPFEQIQGLEGLGEKSANKLKEAIEKSKSQPLHRLIFGLGIRYVGETTAKSLARTVEHLSDLYHKSKEEFLVIEDVGDKAAQSTYEFFSHQDNRQILDELEQAGVCMQNVQKQEAMAGGLSGKTFLFTGTMNMKRSEAEALVEEHGGRLLGSVS
;
A
#
# COMPACT_ATOMS: atom_id res chain seq x y z
N MET A 1 33.85 -1.30 21.03
CA MET A 1 33.01 -1.69 22.18
C MET A 1 32.08 -2.86 21.86
N MET A 2 31.27 -2.82 20.79
CA MET A 2 30.40 -3.96 20.46
C MET A 2 31.19 -5.23 20.06
N ASP A 3 32.25 -5.08 19.26
CA ASP A 3 33.14 -6.21 18.90
C ASP A 3 33.78 -6.88 20.13
N SER A 4 34.26 -6.07 21.08
CA SER A 4 34.85 -6.58 22.33
C SER A 4 33.83 -7.26 23.25
N LEU A 5 32.53 -7.10 22.99
CA LEU A 5 31.44 -7.77 23.70
C LEU A 5 30.93 -9.00 22.94
N GLY A 6 31.56 -9.39 21.82
CA GLY A 6 31.21 -10.58 21.05
C GLY A 6 30.09 -10.39 20.04
N PHE A 7 29.61 -9.16 19.82
CA PHE A 7 28.65 -8.88 18.75
C PHE A 7 29.35 -8.91 17.39
N LYS A 8 28.66 -9.47 16.38
CA LYS A 8 29.10 -9.38 14.99
C LYS A 8 28.80 -7.97 14.48
N THR A 9 29.83 -7.23 14.06
CA THR A 9 29.66 -5.90 13.46
C THR A 9 30.35 -5.78 12.11
N SER A 10 30.02 -4.72 11.39
CA SER A 10 30.64 -4.34 10.11
C SER A 10 31.86 -3.43 10.31
N SER A 11 32.61 -3.62 11.40
CA SER A 11 33.76 -2.76 11.76
C SER A 11 34.85 -2.76 10.69
N ALA A 12 35.03 -3.87 9.97
CA ALA A 12 35.97 -3.97 8.84
C ALA A 12 35.69 -2.95 7.71
N SER A 13 34.42 -2.58 7.51
CA SER A 13 33.96 -1.61 6.51
C SER A 13 33.62 -0.23 7.11
N THR A 14 33.85 -0.04 8.41
CA THR A 14 33.54 1.22 9.10
C THR A 14 34.77 2.10 9.17
N ARG A 15 34.66 3.34 8.69
CA ARG A 15 35.75 4.33 8.75
C ARG A 15 35.25 5.68 9.24
N LYS A 16 36.15 6.42 9.89
CA LYS A 16 35.94 7.79 10.34
C LYS A 16 36.68 8.73 9.41
N PHE A 17 36.00 9.79 9.01
CA PHE A 17 36.53 10.82 8.11
C PHE A 17 36.40 12.19 8.77
N SER A 18 37.24 13.13 8.33
CA SER A 18 37.20 14.51 8.82
C SER A 18 36.63 15.47 7.78
N GLN A 19 36.62 15.08 6.49
CA GLN A 19 36.08 15.87 5.39
C GLN A 19 35.03 15.07 4.59
N ILE A 20 34.02 15.77 4.08
CA ILE A 20 32.92 15.13 3.34
C ILE A 20 33.39 14.52 2.01
N GLN A 21 34.40 15.10 1.37
CA GLN A 21 34.98 14.60 0.13
C GLN A 21 35.60 13.20 0.30
N GLU A 22 36.24 12.94 1.44
CA GLU A 22 36.81 11.63 1.76
C GLU A 22 35.71 10.58 1.95
N VAL A 23 34.56 10.98 2.52
CA VAL A 23 33.39 10.11 2.66
C VAL A 23 32.85 9.74 1.28
N ILE A 24 32.68 10.72 0.39
CA ILE A 24 32.15 10.49 -0.97
C ILE A 24 33.06 9.52 -1.73
N GLN A 25 34.38 9.76 -1.72
CA GLN A 25 35.36 8.89 -2.38
C GLN A 25 35.32 7.46 -1.80
N TYR A 26 35.18 7.33 -0.49
CA TYR A 26 35.09 6.01 0.15
C TYR A 26 33.82 5.27 -0.27
N VAL A 27 32.68 5.96 -0.35
CA VAL A 27 31.41 5.37 -0.83
C VAL A 27 31.54 4.90 -2.28
N GLU A 28 32.13 5.70 -3.17
CA GLU A 28 32.35 5.33 -4.58
C GLU A 28 33.30 4.13 -4.72
N GLN A 29 34.37 4.07 -3.93
CA GLN A 29 35.28 2.93 -3.90
C GLN A 29 34.60 1.67 -3.38
N PHE A 30 33.76 1.81 -2.36
CA PHE A 30 33.03 0.69 -1.77
C PHE A 30 31.95 0.17 -2.73
N GLU A 31 31.29 1.06 -3.47
CA GLU A 31 30.32 0.69 -4.51
C GLU A 31 30.95 -0.23 -5.57
N ALA A 32 32.19 0.05 -5.99
CA ALA A 32 32.90 -0.77 -6.98
C ALA A 32 33.20 -2.21 -6.52
N HIS A 33 33.28 -2.43 -5.20
CA HIS A 33 33.59 -3.74 -4.60
C HIS A 33 32.38 -4.35 -3.89
N ARG A 34 31.17 -3.79 -4.09
CA ARG A 34 29.96 -4.26 -3.39
C ARG A 34 29.64 -5.73 -3.68
N ASP A 35 30.01 -6.22 -4.87
CA ASP A 35 29.77 -7.59 -5.32
C ASP A 35 30.75 -8.61 -4.71
N ASP A 36 31.84 -8.16 -4.07
CA ASP A 36 32.79 -9.03 -3.37
C ASP A 36 32.29 -9.45 -1.98
N LEU A 37 31.22 -8.81 -1.49
CA LEU A 37 30.65 -9.10 -0.19
C LEU A 37 29.77 -10.35 -0.25
N PRO A 38 29.74 -11.17 0.81
CA PRO A 38 28.88 -12.35 0.88
C PRO A 38 27.39 -12.01 1.11
N TYR A 39 27.01 -10.74 0.95
CA TYR A 39 25.68 -10.20 1.15
C TYR A 39 25.49 -8.95 0.29
N GLU A 40 24.25 -8.66 -0.07
CA GLU A 40 23.89 -7.47 -0.84
C GLU A 40 23.88 -6.21 0.05
N ILE A 41 24.23 -5.09 -0.56
CA ILE A 41 24.17 -3.75 0.04
C ILE A 41 23.69 -2.75 -1.00
N ASP A 42 22.90 -1.76 -0.56
CA ASP A 42 22.30 -0.76 -1.45
C ASP A 42 22.90 0.65 -1.24
N GLY A 43 23.93 0.76 -0.42
CA GLY A 43 24.62 2.00 -0.10
C GLY A 43 25.41 1.92 1.20
N MET A 44 25.77 3.10 1.71
CA MET A 44 26.44 3.26 3.01
C MET A 44 25.67 4.25 3.88
N VAL A 45 25.74 4.08 5.20
CA VAL A 45 25.14 5.03 6.15
C VAL A 45 26.21 5.98 6.68
N ILE A 46 26.05 7.26 6.39
CA ILE A 46 26.93 8.33 6.87
C ILE A 46 26.34 8.87 8.17
N LYS A 47 27.16 8.99 9.22
CA LYS A 47 26.72 9.43 10.56
C LYS A 47 27.68 10.47 11.13
N VAL A 48 27.13 11.49 11.79
CA VAL A 48 27.93 12.36 12.65
C VAL A 48 28.46 11.53 13.82
N ASN A 49 29.78 11.49 14.01
CA ASN A 49 30.39 10.56 14.97
C ASN A 49 30.26 11.01 16.45
N SER A 50 30.00 12.29 16.72
CA SER A 50 29.84 12.80 18.09
C SER A 50 28.41 12.60 18.60
N LEU A 51 28.24 11.85 19.69
CA LEU A 51 26.92 11.62 20.30
C LEU A 51 26.28 12.92 20.81
N ALA A 52 27.06 13.81 21.42
CA ALA A 52 26.57 15.11 21.87
C ALA A 52 26.01 15.95 20.72
N LEU A 53 26.64 15.90 19.53
CA LEU A 53 26.11 16.59 18.35
C LEU A 53 24.86 15.90 17.80
N GLN A 54 24.76 14.57 17.87
CA GLN A 54 23.55 13.86 17.44
C GLN A 54 22.33 14.28 18.27
N GLU A 55 22.49 14.41 19.60
CA GLU A 55 21.44 14.88 20.51
C GLU A 55 21.00 16.31 20.17
N GLN A 56 21.95 17.21 19.91
CA GLN A 56 21.64 18.59 19.53
C GLN A 56 20.97 18.72 18.16
N ILE A 57 21.36 17.89 17.19
CA ILE A 57 20.82 17.91 15.82
C ILE A 57 19.39 17.35 15.77
N GLY A 58 19.09 16.33 16.58
CA GLY A 58 17.75 15.75 16.69
C GLY A 58 17.30 14.92 15.47
N GLN A 59 15.98 14.82 15.28
CA GLN A 59 15.34 13.98 14.26
C GLN A 59 14.07 14.64 13.68
N THR A 60 13.54 14.10 12.59
CA THR A 60 12.21 14.42 12.06
C THR A 60 11.17 13.42 12.58
N SER A 61 9.92 13.51 12.11
CA SER A 61 8.86 12.50 12.34
C SER A 61 9.20 11.10 11.85
N HIS A 62 10.21 10.95 10.99
CA HIS A 62 10.50 9.67 10.36
C HIS A 62 11.98 9.27 10.40
N HIS A 63 12.94 10.20 10.52
CA HIS A 63 14.37 9.88 10.41
C HIS A 63 15.29 10.85 11.19
N PRO A 64 16.45 10.38 11.69
CA PRO A 64 17.45 11.25 12.34
C PRO A 64 18.01 12.29 11.35
N ARG A 65 18.33 13.49 11.85
CA ARG A 65 18.95 14.55 11.03
C ARG A 65 20.47 14.43 10.94
N TRP A 66 21.08 13.63 11.82
CA TRP A 66 22.53 13.44 11.93
C TRP A 66 23.05 12.19 11.19
N ALA A 67 22.17 11.46 10.50
CA ALA A 67 22.53 10.31 9.69
C ALA A 67 21.78 10.31 8.36
N MET A 68 22.44 9.82 7.31
CA MET A 68 21.87 9.71 5.98
C MET A 68 22.32 8.42 5.31
N ALA A 69 21.40 7.76 4.60
CA ALA A 69 21.74 6.65 3.71
C ALA A 69 22.20 7.22 2.36
N PHE A 70 23.48 7.07 2.05
CA PHE A 70 24.04 7.36 0.74
C PHE A 70 23.88 6.12 -0.13
N LYS A 71 22.84 6.10 -0.96
CA LYS A 71 22.54 4.97 -1.84
C LYS A 71 23.52 4.90 -3.01
N PHE A 72 23.89 3.69 -3.40
CA PHE A 72 24.65 3.45 -4.61
C PHE A 72 23.82 3.72 -5.86
N LYS A 73 24.47 3.82 -7.01
CA LYS A 73 23.75 3.79 -8.28
C LYS A 73 22.98 2.48 -8.36
N ALA A 74 21.68 2.61 -8.55
CA ALA A 74 20.79 1.49 -8.68
C ALA A 74 21.27 0.60 -9.84
N ARG A 75 21.20 -0.73 -9.65
CA ARG A 75 21.51 -1.66 -10.73
C ARG A 75 20.49 -1.45 -11.85
N GLN A 76 21.01 -1.36 -13.06
CA GLN A 76 20.21 -1.22 -14.28
C GLN A 76 20.49 -2.40 -15.18
N ALA A 77 19.47 -2.85 -15.91
CA ALA A 77 19.64 -3.83 -16.97
C ALA A 77 18.81 -3.46 -18.19
N ARG A 78 19.26 -3.90 -19.36
CA ARG A 78 18.49 -3.77 -20.60
C ARG A 78 17.61 -4.99 -20.79
N SER A 79 16.40 -4.79 -21.25
CA SER A 79 15.46 -5.85 -21.63
C SER A 79 14.61 -5.41 -22.83
N ILE A 80 13.85 -6.31 -23.42
CA ILE A 80 12.94 -6.05 -24.52
C ILE A 80 11.50 -5.93 -23.98
N LEU A 81 10.80 -4.87 -24.35
CA LEU A 81 9.37 -4.69 -24.06
C LEU A 81 8.54 -5.59 -24.97
N LEU A 82 8.07 -6.73 -24.46
CA LEU A 82 7.32 -7.72 -25.24
C LEU A 82 5.86 -7.33 -25.48
N GLY A 83 5.26 -6.58 -24.55
CA GLY A 83 3.87 -6.15 -24.66
C GLY A 83 3.41 -5.37 -23.44
N VAL A 84 2.14 -4.94 -23.46
CA VAL A 84 1.51 -4.20 -22.36
C VAL A 84 0.15 -4.82 -22.07
N GLU A 85 -0.07 -5.18 -20.80
CA GLU A 85 -1.37 -5.57 -20.27
C GLU A 85 -1.97 -4.41 -19.47
N TYR A 86 -3.30 -4.34 -19.41
CA TYR A 86 -4.01 -3.29 -18.69
C TYR A 86 -4.78 -3.89 -17.52
N GLN A 87 -4.37 -3.53 -16.30
CA GLN A 87 -5.01 -3.99 -15.07
C GLN A 87 -6.03 -2.96 -14.59
N VAL A 88 -7.19 -3.44 -14.14
CA VAL A 88 -8.23 -2.60 -13.54
C VAL A 88 -8.10 -2.68 -12.02
N GLY A 89 -7.74 -1.57 -11.39
CA GLY A 89 -7.62 -1.50 -9.94
C GLY A 89 -8.97 -1.31 -9.22
N ARG A 90 -8.94 -1.38 -7.89
CA ARG A 90 -10.09 -1.21 -6.98
C ARG A 90 -10.99 -0.01 -7.29
N THR A 91 -10.40 1.13 -7.64
CA THR A 91 -11.11 2.39 -7.93
C THR A 91 -11.32 2.61 -9.43
N GLY A 92 -11.25 1.53 -10.21
CA GLY A 92 -11.38 1.54 -11.66
C GLY A 92 -10.16 2.04 -12.41
N SER A 93 -9.05 2.39 -11.75
CA SER A 93 -7.82 2.86 -12.42
C SER A 93 -7.31 1.82 -13.40
N ILE A 94 -7.03 2.24 -14.63
CA ILE A 94 -6.44 1.41 -15.66
C ILE A 94 -4.92 1.60 -15.62
N THR A 95 -4.23 0.59 -15.09
CA THR A 95 -2.77 0.60 -14.95
C THR A 95 -2.13 -0.21 -16.08
N PRO A 96 -1.27 0.41 -16.90
CA PRO A 96 -0.50 -0.29 -17.92
C PRO A 96 0.67 -1.05 -17.25
N VAL A 97 0.79 -2.34 -17.55
CA VAL A 97 1.83 -3.22 -17.04
C VAL A 97 2.64 -3.75 -18.21
N ALA A 98 3.92 -3.37 -18.27
CA ALA A 98 4.86 -3.89 -19.25
C ALA A 98 5.12 -5.37 -18.96
N LYS A 99 5.08 -6.20 -20.01
CA LYS A 99 5.70 -7.52 -20.06
C LYS A 99 7.04 -7.38 -20.76
N ILE A 100 8.10 -7.85 -20.12
CA ILE A 100 9.46 -7.71 -20.62
C ILE A 100 10.13 -9.08 -20.72
N GLU A 101 11.16 -9.17 -21.56
CA GLU A 101 12.04 -10.33 -21.53
C GLU A 101 12.69 -10.46 -20.13
N PRO A 102 12.57 -11.62 -19.46
CA PRO A 102 13.03 -11.76 -18.08
C PRO A 102 14.49 -11.31 -17.92
N VAL A 103 14.73 -10.37 -17.01
CA VAL A 103 16.05 -9.80 -16.78
C VAL A 103 16.39 -9.77 -15.29
N SER A 104 17.62 -10.14 -14.95
CA SER A 104 18.09 -10.10 -13.55
C SER A 104 18.59 -8.70 -13.19
N VAL A 105 18.04 -8.13 -12.11
CA VAL A 105 18.42 -6.82 -11.55
C VAL A 105 18.47 -6.94 -10.03
N SER A 106 19.61 -6.67 -9.40
CA SER A 106 19.78 -6.80 -7.94
C SER A 106 19.31 -8.16 -7.39
N GLY A 107 19.70 -9.26 -8.06
CA GLY A 107 19.43 -10.63 -7.60
C GLY A 107 17.99 -11.12 -7.79
N VAL A 108 17.08 -10.31 -8.36
CA VAL A 108 15.72 -10.72 -8.71
C VAL A 108 15.52 -10.71 -10.22
N THR A 109 14.73 -11.66 -10.72
CA THR A 109 14.31 -11.67 -12.12
C THR A 109 13.03 -10.87 -12.28
N ILE A 110 13.08 -9.84 -13.12
CA ILE A 110 11.93 -8.99 -13.46
C ILE A 110 11.41 -9.43 -14.83
N SER A 111 10.13 -9.81 -14.89
CA SER A 111 9.40 -10.13 -16.13
C SER A 111 8.21 -9.20 -16.39
N SER A 112 7.81 -8.42 -15.39
CA SER A 112 6.76 -7.41 -15.52
C SER A 112 6.96 -6.24 -14.57
N LEU A 113 6.52 -5.05 -14.99
CA LEU A 113 6.58 -3.83 -14.19
C LEU A 113 5.47 -2.84 -14.59
N SER A 114 5.11 -1.94 -13.68
CA SER A 114 4.14 -0.89 -13.97
C SER A 114 4.74 0.19 -14.87
N LEU A 115 3.98 0.61 -15.88
CA LEU A 115 4.24 1.81 -16.68
C LEU A 115 3.52 3.05 -16.11
N PHE A 116 2.94 2.93 -14.91
CA PHE A 116 2.21 3.96 -14.15
C PHE A 116 0.92 4.44 -14.82
N ASN A 117 1.00 5.08 -15.99
CA ASN A 117 -0.15 5.64 -16.70
C ASN A 117 0.21 5.93 -18.18
N GLU A 118 -0.77 6.38 -18.95
CA GLU A 118 -0.61 6.72 -20.38
C GLU A 118 0.43 7.82 -20.62
N GLU A 119 0.48 8.83 -19.76
CA GLU A 119 1.38 9.98 -19.95
C GLU A 119 2.83 9.55 -19.85
N VAL A 120 3.19 8.68 -18.91
CA VAL A 120 4.54 8.13 -18.77
C VAL A 120 4.93 7.31 -20.02
N VAL A 121 4.00 6.52 -20.57
CA VAL A 121 4.23 5.76 -21.80
C VAL A 121 4.56 6.70 -22.97
N ARG A 122 3.81 7.79 -23.11
CA ARG A 122 4.01 8.81 -24.16
C ARG A 122 5.28 9.62 -23.94
N GLU A 123 5.54 10.08 -22.71
CA GLU A 123 6.73 10.85 -22.34
C GLU A 123 8.01 10.08 -22.67
N LYS A 124 8.04 8.79 -22.34
CA LYS A 124 9.16 7.88 -22.63
C LYS A 124 9.16 7.33 -24.07
N GLN A 125 8.16 7.71 -24.88
CA GLN A 125 7.99 7.28 -26.27
C GLN A 125 8.11 5.77 -26.44
N LEU A 126 7.52 5.00 -25.52
CA LEU A 126 7.68 3.55 -25.50
C LEU A 126 6.90 2.89 -26.64
N LYS A 127 7.52 1.89 -27.26
CA LYS A 127 6.89 1.03 -28.29
C LYS A 127 7.06 -0.44 -27.96
N ILE A 128 6.14 -1.27 -28.41
CA ILE A 128 6.27 -2.72 -28.27
C ILE A 128 7.46 -3.18 -29.13
N GLY A 129 8.35 -3.96 -28.53
CA GLY A 129 9.63 -4.39 -29.11
C GLY A 129 10.82 -3.51 -28.74
N ASP A 130 10.60 -2.37 -28.04
CA ASP A 130 11.71 -1.50 -27.63
C ASP A 130 12.70 -2.23 -26.72
N THR A 131 13.99 -1.97 -26.94
CA THR A 131 14.97 -2.15 -25.87
C THR A 131 14.73 -1.07 -24.82
N VAL A 132 14.55 -1.47 -23.56
CA VAL A 132 14.29 -0.58 -22.43
C VAL A 132 15.33 -0.75 -21.34
N LEU A 133 15.66 0.35 -20.67
CA LEU A 133 16.51 0.36 -19.48
C LEU A 133 15.65 0.24 -18.23
N ILE A 134 15.79 -0.88 -17.53
CA ILE A 134 15.08 -1.17 -16.29
C ILE A 134 15.97 -0.83 -15.10
N GLU A 135 15.41 -0.16 -14.12
CA GLU A 135 16.07 0.13 -12.85
C GLU A 135 15.19 -0.33 -11.69
N ARG A 136 15.81 -0.85 -10.64
CA ARG A 136 15.15 -1.14 -9.37
C ARG A 136 15.70 -0.20 -8.31
N ALA A 137 15.03 0.93 -8.08
CA ALA A 137 15.46 1.89 -7.06
C ALA A 137 15.19 1.37 -5.65
N GLY A 138 16.20 1.47 -4.78
CA GLY A 138 16.11 1.09 -3.37
C GLY A 138 15.73 -0.38 -3.14
N ASP A 139 15.96 -1.25 -4.12
CA ASP A 139 15.61 -2.67 -4.10
C ASP A 139 14.13 -2.99 -3.83
N VAL A 140 13.19 -2.08 -4.16
CA VAL A 140 11.75 -2.36 -3.98
C VAL A 140 11.01 -2.50 -5.30
N ILE A 141 10.77 -1.41 -6.04
CA ILE A 141 9.87 -1.42 -7.21
C ILE A 141 10.66 -1.11 -8.48
N PRO A 142 10.67 -2.02 -9.48
CA PRO A 142 11.32 -1.77 -10.75
C PRO A 142 10.50 -0.84 -11.65
N TYR A 143 11.18 -0.05 -12.48
CA TYR A 143 10.56 0.86 -13.43
C TYR A 143 11.42 1.04 -14.69
N VAL A 144 10.80 1.50 -15.78
CA VAL A 144 11.49 1.84 -17.02
C VAL A 144 12.08 3.25 -16.89
N VAL A 145 13.40 3.35 -16.96
CA VAL A 145 14.11 4.64 -16.97
C VAL A 145 13.92 5.32 -18.32
N LYS A 146 14.21 4.61 -19.41
CA LYS A 146 14.10 5.09 -20.80
C LYS A 146 14.02 3.93 -21.81
N SER A 147 13.60 4.23 -23.03
CA SER A 147 13.79 3.40 -24.22
C SER A 147 15.13 3.72 -24.92
N PHE A 148 15.51 2.88 -25.88
CA PHE A 148 16.61 3.14 -26.82
C PHE A 148 16.09 3.25 -28.26
N PRO A 149 15.53 4.42 -28.67
CA PRO A 149 14.98 4.62 -30.01
C PRO A 149 15.96 4.33 -31.15
N GLU A 150 17.25 4.51 -30.91
CA GLU A 150 18.33 4.24 -31.87
C GLU A 150 18.49 2.75 -32.22
N LEU A 151 17.91 1.84 -31.42
CA LEU A 151 17.94 0.40 -31.65
C LEU A 151 16.71 -0.13 -32.39
N ARG A 152 15.78 0.76 -32.76
CA ARG A 152 14.54 0.41 -33.46
C ARG A 152 14.80 0.00 -34.91
N GLN A 153 14.01 -0.95 -35.38
CA GLN A 153 13.94 -1.38 -36.78
C GLN A 153 12.90 -0.58 -37.58
N GLY A 154 12.05 0.22 -36.93
CA GLY A 154 11.11 1.15 -37.57
C GLY A 154 9.71 0.58 -37.80
N HIS A 155 9.45 -0.66 -37.37
CA HIS A 155 8.14 -1.32 -37.48
C HIS A 155 7.49 -1.61 -36.12
N GLU A 156 8.09 -1.10 -35.03
CA GLU A 156 7.60 -1.30 -33.66
C GLU A 156 6.18 -0.73 -33.48
N PRO A 157 5.22 -1.54 -33.00
CA PRO A 157 3.86 -1.06 -32.74
C PRO A 157 3.80 0.00 -31.64
N GLU A 158 2.97 1.01 -31.85
CA GLU A 158 2.62 2.00 -30.81
C GLU A 158 1.83 1.35 -29.68
N ILE A 159 2.04 1.83 -28.45
CA ILE A 159 1.24 1.42 -27.30
C ILE A 159 -0.03 2.27 -27.26
N VAL A 160 -1.15 1.67 -27.67
CA VAL A 160 -2.45 2.34 -27.68
C VAL A 160 -3.20 2.03 -26.40
N PHE A 161 -3.50 3.07 -25.62
CA PHE A 161 -4.30 2.93 -24.42
C PHE A 161 -5.75 2.52 -24.77
N PRO A 162 -6.35 1.58 -24.02
CA PRO A 162 -7.69 1.13 -24.31
C PRO A 162 -8.70 2.27 -24.08
N THR A 163 -9.72 2.34 -24.93
CA THR A 163 -10.87 3.24 -24.75
C THR A 163 -12.03 2.58 -24.00
N HIS A 164 -12.00 1.25 -23.89
CA HIS A 164 -12.99 0.45 -23.18
C HIS A 164 -12.29 -0.42 -22.12
N CYS A 165 -12.98 -0.68 -21.01
CA CYS A 165 -12.45 -1.48 -19.93
C CYS A 165 -12.07 -2.88 -20.43
N PRO A 166 -10.86 -3.39 -20.17
CA PRO A 166 -10.45 -4.71 -20.65
C PRO A 166 -11.20 -5.86 -19.97
N VAL A 167 -11.99 -5.57 -18.93
CA VAL A 167 -12.74 -6.57 -18.15
C VAL A 167 -14.24 -6.48 -18.41
N CYS A 168 -14.87 -5.33 -18.14
CA CYS A 168 -16.33 -5.18 -18.34
C CYS A 168 -16.73 -4.52 -19.66
N HIS A 169 -15.76 -4.14 -20.50
CA HIS A 169 -15.98 -3.53 -21.82
C HIS A 169 -16.71 -2.18 -21.85
N GLU A 170 -17.01 -1.59 -20.69
CA GLU A 170 -17.59 -0.23 -20.59
C GLU A 170 -16.60 0.85 -21.01
N SER A 171 -17.13 1.98 -21.51
CA SER A 171 -16.31 3.12 -21.92
C SER A 171 -15.47 3.66 -20.75
N LEU A 172 -14.18 3.88 -21.00
CA LEU A 172 -13.27 4.46 -20.01
C LEU A 172 -13.36 5.98 -20.01
N TYR A 173 -13.22 6.56 -18.83
CA TYR A 173 -13.20 8.00 -18.61
C TYR A 173 -11.86 8.43 -18.00
N LYS A 174 -11.22 9.44 -18.58
CA LYS A 174 -10.05 10.11 -18.01
C LYS A 174 -10.45 11.52 -17.56
N PRO A 175 -10.56 11.79 -16.24
CA PRO A 175 -10.80 13.13 -15.75
C PRO A 175 -9.69 14.09 -16.19
N GLU A 176 -10.02 15.32 -16.58
CA GLU A 176 -9.02 16.31 -17.04
C GLU A 176 -7.93 16.61 -15.99
N SER A 177 -8.26 16.50 -14.70
CA SER A 177 -7.32 16.73 -13.59
C SER A 177 -6.51 15.50 -13.18
N GLU A 178 -6.63 14.36 -13.88
CA GLU A 178 -5.94 13.11 -13.53
C GLU A 178 -5.22 12.49 -14.74
N ALA A 179 -4.02 11.95 -14.48
CA ALA A 179 -3.24 11.22 -15.48
C ALA A 179 -3.80 9.81 -15.81
N VAL A 180 -4.79 9.34 -15.03
CA VAL A 180 -5.21 7.93 -15.00
C VAL A 180 -6.60 7.75 -15.63
N TRP A 181 -6.69 6.83 -16.59
CA TRP A 181 -7.96 6.35 -17.16
C TRP A 181 -8.71 5.49 -16.15
N ARG A 182 -10.05 5.55 -16.17
CA ARG A 182 -10.88 4.83 -15.20
C ARG A 182 -12.09 4.15 -15.81
N CYS A 183 -12.35 2.94 -15.32
CA CYS A 183 -13.63 2.26 -15.44
C CYS A 183 -14.61 2.85 -14.41
N THR A 184 -15.71 3.44 -14.87
CA THR A 184 -16.74 4.04 -14.00
C THR A 184 -17.83 3.06 -13.58
N ASN A 185 -17.90 1.88 -14.21
CA ASN A 185 -18.82 0.84 -13.84
C ASN A 185 -18.45 0.23 -12.48
N LEU A 186 -19.24 0.56 -11.45
CA LEU A 186 -19.06 0.04 -10.09
C LEU A 186 -19.22 -1.48 -10.02
N ASN A 187 -20.00 -2.08 -10.92
CA ASN A 187 -20.21 -3.53 -11.02
C ASN A 187 -19.18 -4.23 -11.91
N CYS A 188 -18.13 -3.53 -12.34
CA CYS A 188 -17.01 -4.16 -13.03
C CYS A 188 -16.41 -5.27 -12.16
N GLU A 189 -16.37 -6.50 -12.69
CA GLU A 189 -15.86 -7.70 -12.02
C GLU A 189 -14.51 -7.46 -11.35
N ALA A 190 -13.55 -6.88 -12.06
CA ALA A 190 -12.25 -6.60 -11.49
C ALA A 190 -12.32 -5.64 -10.30
N GLN A 191 -13.17 -4.61 -10.33
CA GLN A 191 -13.34 -3.72 -9.19
C GLN A 191 -14.00 -4.42 -8.01
N VAL A 192 -14.97 -5.30 -8.26
CA VAL A 192 -15.62 -6.11 -7.22
C VAL A 192 -14.59 -6.99 -6.50
N ILE A 193 -13.77 -7.72 -7.27
CA ILE A 193 -12.70 -8.57 -6.75
C ILE A 193 -11.68 -7.74 -5.96
N GLU A 194 -11.15 -6.66 -6.55
CA GLU A 194 -10.16 -5.80 -5.88
C GLU A 194 -10.71 -5.13 -4.61
N ARG A 195 -12.01 -4.80 -4.57
CA ARG A 195 -12.66 -4.30 -3.34
C ARG A 195 -12.72 -5.38 -2.27
N MET A 196 -13.03 -6.63 -2.61
CA MET A 196 -12.98 -7.73 -1.64
C MET A 196 -11.55 -7.96 -1.13
N ILE A 197 -10.55 -7.97 -2.02
CA ILE A 197 -9.13 -8.12 -1.64
C ILE A 197 -8.71 -6.99 -0.69
N HIS A 198 -9.10 -5.76 -0.98
CA HIS A 198 -8.85 -4.62 -0.11
C HIS A 198 -9.55 -4.77 1.25
N PHE A 199 -10.82 -5.17 1.24
CA PHE A 199 -11.62 -5.36 2.45
C PHE A 199 -11.00 -6.41 3.39
N THR A 200 -10.46 -7.51 2.85
CA THR A 200 -9.80 -8.55 3.66
C THR A 200 -8.38 -8.19 4.12
N SER A 201 -7.80 -7.11 3.59
CA SER A 201 -6.41 -6.73 3.84
C SER A 201 -6.10 -6.46 5.32
N LYS A 202 -4.80 -6.52 5.64
CA LYS A 202 -4.28 -6.33 7.01
C LYS A 202 -4.69 -5.00 7.63
N ASP A 203 -4.84 -3.93 6.86
CA ASP A 203 -5.15 -2.59 7.40
C ASP A 203 -6.66 -2.30 7.37
N ALA A 204 -7.45 -3.13 6.67
CA ALA A 204 -8.92 -3.13 6.67
C ALA A 204 -9.48 -4.16 7.67
N MET A 205 -10.18 -5.21 7.24
CA MET A 205 -10.83 -6.14 8.17
C MET A 205 -9.89 -7.22 8.75
N ASP A 206 -8.62 -7.28 8.31
CA ASP A 206 -7.58 -8.27 8.73
C ASP A 206 -8.08 -9.73 8.69
N ILE A 207 -8.69 -10.13 7.58
CA ILE A 207 -9.19 -11.50 7.39
C ILE A 207 -8.04 -12.37 6.87
N ARG A 208 -7.22 -12.85 7.80
CA ARG A 208 -6.06 -13.70 7.49
C ARG A 208 -6.51 -15.02 6.88
N GLY A 209 -5.82 -15.41 5.81
CA GLY A 209 -6.15 -16.61 5.04
C GLY A 209 -7.04 -16.35 3.83
N LEU A 210 -7.69 -15.18 3.74
CA LEU A 210 -8.47 -14.76 2.56
C LEU A 210 -7.71 -13.71 1.73
N GLY A 211 -6.55 -14.10 1.21
CA GLY A 211 -5.74 -13.25 0.33
C GLY A 211 -6.22 -13.25 -1.13
N ASP A 212 -5.58 -12.43 -1.96
CA ASP A 212 -5.89 -12.23 -3.40
C ASP A 212 -6.28 -13.54 -4.12
N SER A 213 -5.36 -14.52 -4.14
CA SER A 213 -5.57 -15.77 -4.86
C SER A 213 -6.84 -16.52 -4.44
N LEU A 214 -7.15 -16.52 -3.13
CA LEU A 214 -8.32 -17.24 -2.64
C LEU A 214 -9.62 -16.46 -2.91
N VAL A 215 -9.59 -15.13 -2.80
CA VAL A 215 -10.72 -14.28 -3.17
C VAL A 215 -11.09 -14.48 -4.64
N ARG A 216 -10.10 -14.46 -5.55
CA ARG A 216 -10.33 -14.72 -6.99
C ARG A 216 -10.92 -16.10 -7.23
N ARG A 217 -10.33 -17.15 -6.65
CA ARG A 217 -10.83 -18.53 -6.77
C ARG A 217 -12.26 -18.68 -6.27
N PHE A 218 -12.60 -18.07 -5.13
CA PHE A 218 -13.95 -18.13 -4.59
C PHE A 218 -14.95 -17.33 -5.42
N TYR A 219 -14.53 -16.21 -5.99
CA TYR A 219 -15.36 -15.44 -6.93
C TYR A 219 -15.62 -16.22 -8.22
N GLU A 220 -14.57 -16.77 -8.84
CA GLU A 220 -14.66 -17.60 -10.06
C GLU A 220 -15.54 -18.85 -9.85
N ALA A 221 -15.50 -19.45 -8.66
CA ALA A 221 -16.34 -20.58 -8.29
C ALA A 221 -17.77 -20.20 -7.89
N GLY A 222 -18.12 -18.91 -7.86
CA GLY A 222 -19.44 -18.39 -7.48
C GLY A 222 -19.74 -18.43 -5.97
N PHE A 223 -18.73 -18.67 -5.13
CA PHE A 223 -18.88 -18.67 -3.67
C PHE A 223 -18.83 -17.27 -3.07
N LEU A 224 -18.24 -16.29 -3.78
CA LEU A 224 -18.18 -14.88 -3.39
C LEU A 224 -18.68 -13.99 -4.52
N ASN A 225 -19.50 -13.00 -4.19
CA ASN A 225 -20.00 -12.01 -5.16
C ASN A 225 -19.67 -10.57 -4.77
N ASN A 226 -19.51 -10.29 -3.47
CA ASN A 226 -19.19 -8.98 -2.91
C ASN A 226 -18.65 -9.16 -1.48
N ILE A 227 -18.39 -8.04 -0.78
CA ILE A 227 -17.87 -8.04 0.59
C ILE A 227 -18.83 -8.68 1.61
N VAL A 228 -20.15 -8.62 1.39
CA VAL A 228 -21.16 -9.27 2.26
C VAL A 228 -21.01 -10.79 2.16
N GLY A 229 -20.80 -11.32 0.94
CA GLY A 229 -20.63 -12.75 0.69
C GLY A 229 -19.50 -13.39 1.51
N ILE A 230 -18.49 -12.62 1.93
CA ILE A 230 -17.40 -13.08 2.80
C ILE A 230 -17.95 -13.67 4.10
N TYR A 231 -18.98 -13.04 4.68
CA TYR A 231 -19.58 -13.46 5.94
C TYR A 231 -20.60 -14.61 5.78
N HIS A 232 -20.90 -15.00 4.54
CA HIS A 232 -21.83 -16.08 4.20
C HIS A 232 -21.20 -17.21 3.39
N LEU A 233 -19.86 -17.33 3.43
CA LEU A 233 -19.14 -18.38 2.72
C LEU A 233 -19.65 -19.79 3.08
N PRO A 234 -19.94 -20.65 2.08
CA PRO A 234 -20.44 -22.00 2.32
C PRO A 234 -19.29 -22.93 2.72
N PHE A 235 -18.90 -22.89 4.00
CA PHE A 235 -17.73 -23.62 4.52
C PHE A 235 -17.73 -25.13 4.22
N GLU A 236 -18.91 -25.76 4.20
CA GLU A 236 -19.06 -27.18 3.88
C GLU A 236 -18.69 -27.50 2.42
N GLN A 237 -18.91 -26.56 1.50
CA GLN A 237 -18.62 -26.75 0.07
C GLN A 237 -17.16 -26.42 -0.26
N ILE A 238 -16.59 -25.41 0.39
CA ILE A 238 -15.20 -24.96 0.11
C ILE A 238 -14.14 -25.89 0.70
N GLN A 239 -14.46 -26.69 1.72
CA GLN A 239 -13.54 -27.66 2.34
C GLN A 239 -13.05 -28.76 1.36
N GLY A 240 -13.70 -28.92 0.21
CA GLY A 240 -13.28 -29.83 -0.86
C GLY A 240 -12.29 -29.22 -1.87
N LEU A 241 -11.96 -27.94 -1.76
CA LEU A 241 -11.06 -27.27 -2.72
C LEU A 241 -9.59 -27.59 -2.44
N GLU A 242 -8.84 -27.76 -3.51
CA GLU A 242 -7.39 -27.98 -3.44
C GLU A 242 -6.70 -26.83 -2.67
N GLY A 243 -5.91 -27.19 -1.67
CA GLY A 243 -5.22 -26.24 -0.79
C GLY A 243 -6.05 -25.71 0.39
N LEU A 244 -7.32 -26.10 0.55
CA LEU A 244 -8.19 -25.67 1.65
C LEU A 244 -8.65 -26.84 2.53
N GLY A 245 -7.71 -27.45 3.26
CA GLY A 245 -8.03 -28.51 4.22
C GLY A 245 -8.83 -28.00 5.44
N GLU A 246 -9.43 -28.91 6.20
CA GLU A 246 -10.29 -28.63 7.38
C GLU A 246 -9.69 -27.60 8.35
N LYS A 247 -8.41 -27.76 8.71
CA LYS A 247 -7.71 -26.81 9.60
C LYS A 247 -7.61 -25.40 9.03
N SER A 248 -7.38 -25.27 7.72
CA SER A 248 -7.29 -23.96 7.06
C SER A 248 -8.67 -23.31 6.92
N ALA A 249 -9.71 -24.10 6.63
CA ALA A 249 -11.09 -23.64 6.62
C ALA A 249 -11.53 -23.12 7.99
N ASN A 250 -11.21 -23.85 9.08
CA ASN A 250 -11.53 -23.41 10.44
C ASN A 250 -10.80 -22.11 10.81
N LYS A 251 -9.51 -21.98 10.48
CA LYS A 251 -8.76 -20.72 10.68
C LYS A 251 -9.37 -19.55 9.91
N LEU A 252 -9.81 -19.79 8.67
CA LEU A 252 -10.48 -18.77 7.88
C LEU A 252 -11.82 -18.35 8.52
N LYS A 253 -12.62 -19.32 8.98
CA LYS A 253 -13.87 -19.06 9.70
C LYS A 253 -13.64 -18.22 10.95
N GLU A 254 -12.65 -18.58 11.77
CA GLU A 254 -12.25 -17.81 12.95
C GLU A 254 -11.80 -16.39 12.59
N ALA A 255 -11.04 -16.22 11.50
CA ALA A 255 -10.60 -14.91 11.03
C ALA A 255 -11.77 -14.02 10.58
N ILE A 256 -12.76 -14.60 9.89
CA ILE A 256 -13.98 -13.89 9.46
C ILE A 256 -14.81 -13.48 10.67
N GLU A 257 -15.04 -14.38 11.62
CA GLU A 257 -15.77 -14.03 12.85
C GLU A 257 -15.05 -12.95 13.66
N LYS A 258 -13.72 -13.08 13.82
CA LYS A 258 -12.91 -12.05 14.49
C LYS A 258 -13.00 -10.69 13.78
N SER A 259 -13.11 -10.67 12.46
CA SER A 259 -13.17 -9.42 11.70
C SER A 259 -14.42 -8.59 12.01
N LYS A 260 -15.49 -9.22 12.49
CA LYS A 260 -16.74 -8.53 12.85
C LYS A 260 -16.54 -7.53 14.00
N SER A 261 -15.53 -7.73 14.86
CA SER A 261 -15.23 -6.83 15.98
C SER A 261 -14.16 -5.79 15.65
N GLN A 262 -13.81 -5.59 14.39
CA GLN A 262 -12.82 -4.58 14.01
C GLN A 262 -13.34 -3.16 14.28
N PRO A 263 -12.48 -2.22 14.71
CA PRO A 263 -12.84 -0.82 14.86
C PRO A 263 -13.47 -0.20 13.61
N LEU A 264 -14.44 0.71 13.82
CA LEU A 264 -15.20 1.37 12.75
C LEU A 264 -14.32 1.99 11.64
N HIS A 265 -13.19 2.62 12.00
CA HIS A 265 -12.31 3.23 11.01
C HIS A 265 -11.73 2.22 10.02
N ARG A 266 -11.52 0.97 10.43
CA ARG A 266 -11.01 -0.11 9.58
C ARG A 266 -12.06 -0.60 8.61
N LEU A 267 -13.33 -0.64 9.06
CA LEU A 267 -14.46 -0.86 8.17
C LEU A 267 -14.55 0.25 7.12
N ILE A 268 -14.56 1.53 7.53
CA ILE A 268 -14.63 2.69 6.60
C ILE A 268 -13.50 2.62 5.58
N PHE A 269 -12.27 2.31 6.02
CA PHE A 269 -11.15 2.09 5.12
C PHE A 269 -11.39 0.91 4.16
N GLY A 270 -11.88 -0.22 4.69
CA GLY A 270 -12.20 -1.44 3.93
C GLY A 270 -13.28 -1.27 2.87
N LEU A 271 -14.22 -0.33 3.04
CA LEU A 271 -15.23 0.02 2.02
C LEU A 271 -14.59 0.53 0.71
N GLY A 272 -13.34 0.99 0.77
CA GLY A 272 -12.58 1.37 -0.43
C GLY A 272 -13.08 2.63 -1.12
N ILE A 273 -13.72 3.54 -0.38
CA ILE A 273 -14.21 4.83 -0.86
C ILE A 273 -13.04 5.62 -1.48
N ARG A 274 -13.27 6.21 -2.66
CA ARG A 274 -12.21 6.92 -3.39
C ARG A 274 -11.68 8.10 -2.56
N TYR A 275 -10.36 8.27 -2.57
CA TYR A 275 -9.60 9.26 -1.77
C TYR A 275 -9.70 9.11 -0.24
N VAL A 276 -10.41 8.11 0.28
CA VAL A 276 -10.45 7.81 1.70
C VAL A 276 -9.36 6.79 2.02
N GLY A 277 -8.21 7.29 2.49
CA GLY A 277 -7.13 6.48 3.04
C GLY A 277 -7.37 6.13 4.51
N GLU A 278 -6.42 5.42 5.13
CA GLU A 278 -6.53 5.01 6.54
C GLU A 278 -6.69 6.20 7.49
N THR A 279 -5.90 7.26 7.31
CA THR A 279 -5.98 8.49 8.12
C THR A 279 -7.35 9.15 7.98
N THR A 280 -7.83 9.33 6.75
CA THR A 280 -9.14 9.91 6.47
C THR A 280 -10.27 9.06 7.08
N ALA A 281 -10.16 7.73 7.00
CA ALA A 281 -11.13 6.82 7.63
C ALA A 281 -11.15 6.94 9.16
N LYS A 282 -9.99 7.12 9.81
CA LYS A 282 -9.91 7.42 11.25
C LYS A 282 -10.58 8.75 11.58
N SER A 283 -10.31 9.80 10.80
CA SER A 283 -10.92 11.12 10.99
C SER A 283 -12.44 11.07 10.84
N LEU A 284 -12.95 10.38 9.82
CA LEU A 284 -14.39 10.15 9.62
C LEU A 284 -15.01 9.43 10.82
N ALA A 285 -14.43 8.29 11.24
CA ALA A 285 -14.94 7.50 12.35
C ALA A 285 -15.06 8.33 13.63
N ARG A 286 -14.06 9.16 13.97
CA ARG A 286 -14.06 10.00 15.18
C ARG A 286 -15.28 10.94 15.25
N THR A 287 -15.84 11.34 14.12
CA THR A 287 -16.98 12.27 14.08
C THR A 287 -18.33 11.62 14.38
N VAL A 288 -18.41 10.29 14.37
CA VAL A 288 -19.68 9.55 14.45
C VAL A 288 -19.69 8.52 15.58
N GLU A 289 -20.89 8.14 16.03
CA GLU A 289 -21.11 7.04 16.97
C GLU A 289 -21.46 5.75 16.23
N HIS A 290 -22.18 5.87 15.12
CA HIS A 290 -22.55 4.78 14.24
C HIS A 290 -22.19 5.10 12.78
N LEU A 291 -21.92 4.08 11.96
CA LEU A 291 -21.64 4.29 10.54
C LEU A 291 -22.77 5.04 9.82
N SER A 292 -24.03 4.73 10.19
CA SER A 292 -25.23 5.36 9.61
C SER A 292 -25.30 6.88 9.81
N ASP A 293 -24.59 7.43 10.78
CA ASP A 293 -24.52 8.88 11.00
C ASP A 293 -23.89 9.61 9.79
N LEU A 294 -23.10 8.90 8.97
CA LEU A 294 -22.51 9.41 7.74
C LEU A 294 -23.54 9.50 6.60
N TYR A 295 -24.68 8.80 6.68
CA TYR A 295 -25.65 8.72 5.57
C TYR A 295 -26.37 10.04 5.29
N HIS A 296 -26.41 10.92 6.30
CA HIS A 296 -27.17 12.16 6.27
C HIS A 296 -26.29 13.41 6.23
N LYS A 297 -24.96 13.24 6.28
CA LYS A 297 -24.03 14.37 6.18
C LYS A 297 -24.00 14.94 4.77
N SER A 298 -24.10 16.26 4.69
CA SER A 298 -23.84 17.02 3.47
C SER A 298 -22.36 16.99 3.09
N LYS A 299 -22.06 17.34 1.85
CA LYS A 299 -20.67 17.49 1.38
C LYS A 299 -19.91 18.51 2.24
N GLU A 300 -20.54 19.62 2.59
CA GLU A 300 -19.97 20.69 3.40
C GLU A 300 -19.60 20.20 4.80
N GLU A 301 -20.43 19.34 5.39
CA GLU A 301 -20.12 18.69 6.68
C GLU A 301 -18.96 17.71 6.60
N PHE A 302 -18.73 17.05 5.46
CA PHE A 302 -17.51 16.26 5.27
C PHE A 302 -16.27 17.13 5.12
N LEU A 303 -16.38 18.28 4.45
CA LEU A 303 -15.26 19.17 4.16
C LEU A 303 -14.66 19.82 5.42
N VAL A 304 -15.45 19.96 6.49
CA VAL A 304 -14.97 20.52 7.77
C VAL A 304 -14.22 19.50 8.64
N ILE A 305 -14.19 18.22 8.24
CA ILE A 305 -13.48 17.17 8.97
C ILE A 305 -11.98 17.27 8.70
N GLU A 306 -11.18 17.19 9.76
CA GLU A 306 -9.72 17.18 9.66
C GLU A 306 -9.23 16.06 8.73
N ASP A 307 -8.25 16.36 7.87
CA ASP A 307 -7.70 15.46 6.84
C ASP A 307 -8.68 15.02 5.73
N VAL A 308 -9.83 15.69 5.59
CA VAL A 308 -10.77 15.49 4.48
C VAL A 308 -10.70 16.67 3.50
N GLY A 309 -10.09 16.44 2.33
CA GLY A 309 -10.09 17.41 1.22
C GLY A 309 -11.35 17.32 0.35
N ASP A 310 -11.58 18.32 -0.53
CA ASP A 310 -12.79 18.43 -1.37
C ASP A 310 -13.08 17.15 -2.18
N LYS A 311 -12.07 16.52 -2.78
CA LYS A 311 -12.22 15.25 -3.52
C LYS A 311 -12.71 14.09 -2.64
N ALA A 312 -12.18 14.00 -1.42
CA ALA A 312 -12.57 12.97 -0.45
C ALA A 312 -13.96 13.24 0.12
N ALA A 313 -14.29 14.51 0.42
CA ALA A 313 -15.62 14.92 0.85
C ALA A 313 -16.68 14.57 -0.21
N GLN A 314 -16.43 14.92 -1.48
CA GLN A 314 -17.31 14.58 -2.59
C GLN A 314 -17.51 13.06 -2.72
N SER A 315 -16.43 12.29 -2.74
CA SER A 315 -16.50 10.84 -2.92
C SER A 315 -17.18 10.14 -1.74
N THR A 316 -17.00 10.66 -0.52
CA THR A 316 -17.65 10.13 0.69
C THR A 316 -19.15 10.43 0.66
N TYR A 317 -19.52 11.67 0.32
CA TYR A 317 -20.91 12.07 0.15
C TYR A 317 -21.63 11.23 -0.91
N GLU A 318 -21.03 11.07 -2.10
CA GLU A 318 -21.58 10.25 -3.18
C GLU A 318 -21.77 8.80 -2.72
N PHE A 319 -20.73 8.20 -2.12
CA PHE A 319 -20.79 6.81 -1.64
C PHE A 319 -21.97 6.58 -0.71
N PHE A 320 -22.13 7.42 0.32
CA PHE A 320 -23.22 7.28 1.28
C PHE A 320 -24.56 7.77 0.76
N SER A 321 -24.62 8.51 -0.34
CA SER A 321 -25.90 8.92 -0.97
C SER A 321 -26.50 7.82 -1.85
N HIS A 322 -25.68 6.87 -2.34
CA HIS A 322 -26.16 5.76 -3.16
C HIS A 322 -26.86 4.67 -2.33
N GLN A 323 -28.08 4.32 -2.72
CA GLN A 323 -28.91 3.33 -2.04
C GLN A 323 -28.28 1.93 -2.02
N ASP A 324 -27.66 1.49 -3.11
CA ASP A 324 -27.01 0.18 -3.21
C ASP A 324 -25.88 0.02 -2.18
N ASN A 325 -25.11 1.10 -1.95
CA ASN A 325 -24.07 1.08 -0.93
C ASN A 325 -24.66 0.98 0.48
N ARG A 326 -25.76 1.70 0.76
CA ARG A 326 -26.44 1.60 2.06
C ARG A 326 -26.97 0.19 2.30
N GLN A 327 -27.56 -0.44 1.28
CA GLN A 327 -28.03 -1.82 1.39
C GLN A 327 -26.88 -2.79 1.73
N ILE A 328 -25.72 -2.64 1.07
CA ILE A 328 -24.52 -3.44 1.41
C ILE A 328 -24.13 -3.25 2.88
N LEU A 329 -24.19 -2.02 3.39
CA LEU A 329 -23.86 -1.74 4.80
C LEU A 329 -24.87 -2.36 5.76
N ASP A 330 -26.17 -2.29 5.44
CA ASP A 330 -27.22 -2.91 6.24
C ASP A 330 -27.06 -4.45 6.27
N GLU A 331 -26.69 -5.07 5.13
CA GLU A 331 -26.40 -6.50 5.05
C GLU A 331 -25.16 -6.90 5.86
N LEU A 332 -24.10 -6.07 5.85
CA LEU A 332 -22.92 -6.28 6.70
C LEU A 332 -23.27 -6.20 8.19
N GLU A 333 -24.12 -5.24 8.58
CA GLU A 333 -24.59 -5.11 9.96
C GLU A 333 -25.41 -6.34 10.37
N GLN A 334 -26.31 -6.82 9.50
CA GLN A 334 -27.06 -8.06 9.72
C GLN A 334 -26.17 -9.30 9.82
N ALA A 335 -25.03 -9.32 9.12
CA ALA A 335 -24.01 -10.36 9.24
C ALA A 335 -23.20 -10.26 10.55
N GLY A 336 -23.43 -9.22 11.35
CA GLY A 336 -22.84 -8.99 12.67
C GLY A 336 -21.58 -8.15 12.66
N VAL A 337 -21.26 -7.47 11.56
CA VAL A 337 -20.12 -6.54 11.50
C VAL A 337 -20.40 -5.31 12.37
N CYS A 338 -19.44 -4.94 13.21
CA CYS A 338 -19.56 -3.82 14.11
C CYS A 338 -19.57 -2.49 13.35
N MET A 339 -20.72 -1.83 13.35
CA MET A 339 -20.93 -0.49 12.78
C MET A 339 -20.78 0.63 13.83
N GLN A 340 -20.64 0.26 15.10
CA GLN A 340 -20.51 1.19 16.22
C GLN A 340 -19.05 1.62 16.42
N ASN A 341 -18.86 2.89 16.76
CA ASN A 341 -17.56 3.41 17.16
C ASN A 341 -17.28 3.14 18.65
N VAL A 342 -17.02 1.87 18.98
CA VAL A 342 -16.75 1.42 20.36
C VAL A 342 -15.53 2.14 20.95
N GLN A 343 -14.48 2.40 20.15
CA GLN A 343 -13.29 3.11 20.58
C GLN A 343 -13.56 4.55 21.01
N LYS A 344 -14.50 5.26 20.38
CA LYS A 344 -14.88 6.61 20.83
C LYS A 344 -15.56 6.57 22.20
N GLN A 345 -16.40 5.56 22.43
CA GLN A 345 -17.05 5.36 23.72
C GLN A 345 -16.05 5.00 24.82
N GLU A 346 -15.06 4.14 24.51
CA GLU A 346 -13.99 3.74 25.43
C GLU A 346 -12.97 4.87 25.67
N ALA A 347 -12.60 5.62 24.64
CA ALA A 347 -11.69 6.78 24.77
C ALA A 347 -12.30 7.91 25.62
N MET A 348 -13.63 8.09 25.59
CA MET A 348 -14.33 8.99 26.51
C MET A 348 -14.26 8.52 27.97
N ALA A 349 -14.10 7.21 28.20
CA ALA A 349 -13.92 6.60 29.53
C ALA A 349 -12.44 6.42 29.92
N GLY A 350 -11.51 6.51 28.96
CA GLY A 350 -10.09 6.22 29.10
C GLY A 350 -9.29 7.34 29.77
N GLY A 351 -8.34 6.96 30.65
CA GLY A 351 -7.51 7.90 31.41
C GLY A 351 -6.39 8.62 30.62
N LEU A 352 -6.28 8.39 29.31
CA LEU A 352 -5.22 8.97 28.47
C LEU A 352 -5.68 10.16 27.62
N SER A 353 -6.94 10.59 27.77
CA SER A 353 -7.47 11.77 27.07
C SER A 353 -6.61 13.02 27.34
N GLY A 354 -6.26 13.75 26.26
CA GLY A 354 -5.40 14.93 26.30
C GLY A 354 -3.91 14.65 26.50
N LYS A 355 -3.51 13.39 26.69
CA LYS A 355 -2.10 12.99 26.76
C LYS A 355 -1.60 12.62 25.37
N THR A 356 -0.34 12.93 25.13
CA THR A 356 0.32 12.66 23.85
C THR A 356 1.49 11.71 24.08
N PHE A 357 1.60 10.69 23.24
CA PHE A 357 2.55 9.59 23.37
C PHE A 357 3.43 9.51 22.15
N LEU A 358 4.70 9.16 22.38
CA LEU A 358 5.65 8.82 21.35
C LEU A 358 6.37 7.55 21.77
N PHE A 359 6.30 6.52 20.93
CA PHE A 359 6.99 5.26 21.20
C PHE A 359 8.39 5.26 20.59
N THR A 360 9.41 5.42 21.44
CA THR A 360 10.82 5.36 21.05
C THR A 360 11.49 4.06 21.53
N GLY A 361 12.53 3.61 20.82
CA GLY A 361 13.31 2.42 21.19
C GLY A 361 12.65 1.07 20.86
N THR A 362 13.21 0.00 21.44
CA THR A 362 12.79 -1.39 21.27
C THR A 362 11.71 -1.73 22.30
N MET A 363 10.62 -2.38 21.88
CA MET A 363 9.49 -2.72 22.73
C MET A 363 9.24 -4.23 22.74
N ASN A 364 8.69 -4.75 23.83
CA ASN A 364 8.28 -6.16 23.96
C ASN A 364 6.99 -6.50 23.19
N MET A 365 6.36 -5.50 22.58
CA MET A 365 5.17 -5.63 21.74
C MET A 365 5.39 -4.89 20.42
N LYS A 366 4.60 -5.21 19.40
CA LYS A 366 4.73 -4.51 18.12
C LYS A 366 4.32 -3.05 18.30
N ARG A 367 5.08 -2.13 17.70
CA ARG A 367 4.79 -0.69 17.78
C ARG A 367 3.36 -0.38 17.36
N SER A 368 2.88 -1.00 16.28
CA SER A 368 1.50 -0.85 15.80
C SER A 368 0.44 -1.27 16.84
N GLU A 369 0.74 -2.28 17.67
CA GLU A 369 -0.16 -2.71 18.75
C GLU A 369 -0.16 -1.69 19.90
N ALA A 370 1.01 -1.13 20.23
CA ALA A 370 1.13 -0.09 21.25
C ALA A 370 0.48 1.23 20.82
N GLU A 371 0.62 1.61 19.55
CA GLU A 371 -0.04 2.76 18.93
C GLU A 371 -1.56 2.61 19.01
N ALA A 372 -2.09 1.44 18.63
CA ALA A 372 -3.51 1.13 18.74
C ALA A 372 -4.03 1.25 20.18
N LEU A 373 -3.29 0.74 21.18
CA LEU A 373 -3.68 0.81 22.60
C LEU A 373 -3.75 2.25 23.12
N VAL A 374 -2.83 3.13 22.70
CA VAL A 374 -2.86 4.54 23.09
C VAL A 374 -4.07 5.25 22.48
N GLU A 375 -4.32 5.03 21.18
CA GLU A 375 -5.49 5.63 20.51
C GLU A 375 -6.80 5.13 21.15
N GLU A 376 -6.89 3.85 21.51
CA GLU A 376 -8.03 3.23 22.19
C GLU A 376 -8.34 3.89 23.54
N HIS A 377 -7.33 4.31 24.29
CA HIS A 377 -7.51 4.96 25.59
C HIS A 377 -7.60 6.51 25.50
N GLY A 378 -7.78 7.05 24.29
CA GLY A 378 -7.95 8.49 24.04
C GLY A 378 -6.67 9.31 23.98
N GLY A 379 -5.51 8.66 23.96
CA GLY A 379 -4.22 9.33 23.79
C GLY A 379 -3.96 9.71 22.33
N ARG A 380 -3.21 10.80 22.11
CA ARG A 380 -2.72 11.20 20.79
C ARG A 380 -1.33 10.63 20.55
N LEU A 381 -1.06 10.16 19.35
CA LEU A 381 0.29 9.73 18.95
C LEU A 381 1.03 10.89 18.29
N LEU A 382 2.27 11.11 18.69
CA LEU A 382 3.21 11.96 17.98
C LEU A 382 4.03 11.11 17.02
N GLY A 383 4.24 11.61 15.80
CA GLY A 383 5.21 11.03 14.88
C GLY A 383 6.66 11.32 15.28
N SER A 384 6.91 12.39 16.03
CA SER A 384 8.23 12.74 16.59
C SER A 384 8.14 13.63 17.81
N VAL A 385 9.23 13.64 18.59
CA VAL A 385 9.51 14.71 19.56
C VAL A 385 9.55 16.03 18.80
N SER A 386 8.75 17.01 19.21
CA SER A 386 8.82 18.39 18.71
C SER A 386 10.02 19.13 19.27
#